data_AF-R0EU33-F1
#
_entry.id   AF-R0EU33-F1
#
_cell.length_a   1.000
_cell.length_b   1.000
_cell.length_c   1.000
_cell.angle_alpha   90.00
_cell.angle_beta   90.00
_cell.angle_gamma   90.00
#
_symmetry.space_group_name_H-M   'P 1'
#
loop_
_entity.id
_entity.type
_entity.pdbx_description
1 polymer ?
#
loop_
_entity_poly.entity_id
_entity_poly.type
_entity_poly.pdbx_seq_one_letter_code
_entity_poly.pdbx_strand_id
1 'polypeptide(L)'
;MMTNAGFHPFSHSDRPRFSEFPRCFTSSSSSSSSSSASLSIPNRPPLRYAVLGAGFAGISVAWHLLKECPKELRISVDIYDETGIGGGASGVSGGLLHPYSPKGKLLWHGAECWRECLELLNVAETAASSGYPSAEKGDYNEYFGNFMVRRRGILRPATNAKTLDLMSDNARNCLASCLVETIDRDAAQNLVPNLCLPLNCAFSFPGAMNVNPQLYLQALFLACQNSASTSLGRKNVTLVKKSIDDVLELEGEYDAVVICLGSKVDFLTGLTGKLPLRTCRGVITHLQLPESARGYPDGGPSILSDAWLAVQGSRNLHMGSTWEWQSRNYSSDVTAEEASRALAELLPKASAVYPDIENWRFAGARAGLRAMPPVTSHGSLPLLGCVNKLIGAAGESSKFWVFAGLGSRGLLYHAWLGKLMANAVLSCKEEQIPSELTCWKKNK
;
A
#
# COMPACT_ATOMS: atom_id res chain seq x y z
N MET A 1 61.37 42.35 -39.67
CA MET A 1 61.91 41.03 -39.23
C MET A 1 60.69 40.15 -38.99
N MET A 2 60.26 39.29 -39.93
CA MET A 2 60.78 37.91 -40.14
C MET A 2 60.88 37.18 -38.79
N THR A 3 60.21 36.06 -38.51
CA THR A 3 59.78 34.93 -39.36
C THR A 3 58.98 33.91 -38.52
N ASN A 4 58.05 33.19 -39.18
CA ASN A 4 57.72 31.74 -39.10
C ASN A 4 57.43 31.06 -37.74
N ALA A 5 56.64 29.99 -37.63
CA ALA A 5 55.72 29.23 -38.48
C ALA A 5 55.11 28.14 -37.57
N GLY A 6 53.94 27.60 -37.91
CA GLY A 6 53.41 26.43 -37.21
C GLY A 6 52.00 26.03 -37.64
N PHE A 7 51.87 25.50 -38.86
CA PHE A 7 50.73 24.69 -39.29
C PHE A 7 51.01 23.22 -38.98
N HIS A 8 50.07 22.51 -38.36
CA HIS A 8 49.78 21.07 -38.55
C HIS A 8 48.50 20.65 -37.77
N PRO A 9 47.86 19.51 -38.07
CA PRO A 9 46.50 19.48 -38.61
C PRO A 9 45.41 19.09 -37.59
N PHE A 10 44.18 19.49 -37.89
CA PHE A 10 42.96 18.93 -37.29
C PHE A 10 42.86 17.44 -37.60
N SER A 11 42.88 16.61 -36.55
CA SER A 11 42.46 15.21 -36.62
C SER A 11 41.00 15.10 -36.19
N HIS A 12 40.21 14.41 -37.01
CA HIS A 12 38.88 13.93 -36.68
C HIS A 12 38.99 12.86 -35.59
N SER A 13 38.26 13.02 -34.49
CA SER A 13 37.32 12.02 -33.96
C SER A 13 36.87 12.40 -32.55
N ASP A 14 35.71 13.03 -32.43
CA ASP A 14 34.86 12.86 -31.27
C ASP A 14 33.42 12.95 -31.75
N ARG A 15 32.84 11.76 -31.98
CA ARG A 15 31.41 11.63 -32.22
C ARG A 15 30.71 11.85 -30.87
N PRO A 16 29.72 12.75 -30.77
CA PRO A 16 28.87 12.77 -29.59
C PRO A 16 28.08 11.45 -29.53
N ARG A 17 28.11 10.77 -28.37
CA ARG A 17 27.19 9.66 -28.08
C ARG A 17 25.78 10.19 -28.27
N PHE A 18 25.06 9.58 -29.20
CA PHE A 18 23.65 9.83 -29.42
C PHE A 18 22.89 9.69 -28.09
N SER A 19 22.23 10.77 -27.71
CA SER A 19 21.22 10.83 -26.67
C SER A 19 20.06 9.92 -27.06
N GLU A 20 19.91 8.77 -26.40
CA GLU A 20 18.67 8.00 -26.44
C GLU A 20 17.66 8.67 -25.51
N PHE A 21 16.51 9.06 -26.09
CA PHE A 21 15.33 9.52 -25.37
C PHE A 21 14.85 8.48 -24.35
N PRO A 22 14.09 8.88 -23.31
CA PRO A 22 13.45 7.93 -22.40
C PRO A 22 12.59 6.95 -23.21
N ARG A 23 12.86 5.65 -23.04
CA ARG A 23 12.22 4.59 -23.82
C ARG A 23 10.80 4.36 -23.31
N CYS A 24 9.89 5.20 -23.77
CA CYS A 24 8.47 5.16 -23.43
C CYS A 24 7.66 4.56 -24.59
N PHE A 25 6.64 3.75 -24.31
CA PHE A 25 5.80 3.17 -25.36
C PHE A 25 4.77 4.20 -25.84
N THR A 26 4.95 4.68 -27.07
CA THR A 26 3.92 5.42 -27.79
C THR A 26 3.12 4.45 -28.66
N SER A 27 1.85 4.21 -28.31
CA SER A 27 0.92 3.53 -29.19
C SER A 27 0.44 4.51 -30.26
N SER A 28 1.15 4.63 -31.38
CA SER A 28 0.61 5.30 -32.58
C SER A 28 -0.16 4.28 -33.41
N SER A 29 -1.49 4.35 -33.35
CA SER A 29 -2.39 3.64 -34.27
C SER A 29 -2.43 4.38 -35.61
N SER A 30 -1.66 3.89 -36.58
CA SER A 30 -1.85 4.20 -38.00
C SER A 30 -2.10 2.90 -38.77
N SER A 31 -3.28 2.81 -39.35
CA SER A 31 -3.73 1.71 -40.21
C SER A 31 -3.03 1.78 -41.57
N SER A 32 -2.20 0.80 -41.87
CA SER A 32 -1.91 0.40 -43.25
C SER A 32 -1.63 -1.09 -43.34
N SER A 33 -2.21 -1.69 -44.37
CA SER A 33 -2.30 -3.13 -44.63
C SER A 33 -1.03 -3.73 -45.24
N SER A 34 -0.87 -5.03 -44.97
CA SER A 34 -0.11 -6.07 -45.69
C SER A 34 1.42 -5.97 -45.74
N SER A 35 2.08 -6.83 -44.95
CA SER A 35 2.89 -7.95 -45.48
C SER A 35 3.47 -8.76 -44.30
N SER A 36 3.28 -10.07 -44.35
CA SER A 36 3.81 -11.05 -43.42
C SER A 36 5.32 -11.18 -43.59
N ALA A 37 6.07 -10.33 -42.89
CA ALA A 37 7.46 -10.52 -42.58
C ALA A 37 7.57 -10.87 -41.10
N SER A 38 8.13 -12.03 -40.77
CA SER A 38 8.59 -12.36 -39.43
C SER A 38 9.71 -11.39 -39.05
N LEU A 39 9.34 -10.21 -38.56
CA LEU A 39 10.25 -9.23 -38.01
C LEU A 39 10.79 -9.82 -36.70
N SER A 40 12.01 -10.33 -36.76
CA SER A 40 12.83 -10.51 -35.58
C SER A 40 12.86 -9.18 -34.85
N ILE A 41 12.16 -9.10 -33.71
CA ILE A 41 12.22 -7.94 -32.83
C ILE A 41 13.70 -7.76 -32.50
N PRO A 42 14.31 -6.59 -32.82
CA PRO A 42 15.71 -6.36 -32.47
C PRO A 42 15.88 -6.63 -30.98
N ASN A 43 17.03 -7.18 -30.58
CA ASN A 43 17.37 -7.59 -29.22
C ASN A 43 17.44 -6.36 -28.28
N ARG A 44 16.32 -5.68 -28.07
CA ARG A 44 16.20 -4.45 -27.29
C ARG A 44 16.43 -4.79 -25.83
N PRO A 45 17.24 -4.01 -25.09
CA PRO A 45 17.43 -4.23 -23.66
C PRO A 45 16.07 -4.31 -22.93
N PRO A 46 15.96 -5.10 -21.85
CA PRO A 46 14.77 -5.07 -21.02
C PRO A 46 14.56 -3.66 -20.47
N LEU A 47 13.28 -3.26 -20.35
CA LEU A 47 12.92 -2.09 -19.56
C LEU A 47 13.34 -2.33 -18.12
N ARG A 48 13.99 -1.36 -17.50
CA ARG A 48 14.44 -1.44 -16.12
C ARG A 48 13.67 -0.43 -15.28
N TYR A 49 12.96 -0.91 -14.28
CA TYR A 49 12.25 -0.08 -13.32
C TYR A 49 12.76 -0.33 -11.90
N ALA A 50 13.01 0.75 -11.16
CA ALA A 50 13.26 0.68 -9.74
C ALA A 50 11.99 1.07 -8.96
N VAL A 51 11.66 0.34 -7.91
CA VAL A 51 10.57 0.67 -6.98
C VAL A 51 11.16 0.81 -5.58
N LEU A 52 11.10 2.01 -5.00
CA LEU A 52 11.71 2.29 -3.70
C LEU A 52 10.67 2.14 -2.59
N GLY A 53 10.76 1.08 -1.80
CA GLY A 53 9.87 0.73 -0.69
C GLY A 53 9.00 -0.49 -1.01
N ALA A 54 9.00 -1.47 -0.11
CA ALA A 54 8.31 -2.75 -0.25
C ALA A 54 7.02 -2.86 0.59
N GLY A 55 6.33 -1.73 0.79
CA GLY A 55 5.01 -1.66 1.43
C GLY A 55 3.86 -1.85 0.43
N PHE A 56 2.63 -1.50 0.85
CA PHE A 56 1.44 -1.59 0.00
C PHE A 56 1.60 -0.90 -1.36
N ALA A 57 2.12 0.33 -1.38
CA ALA A 57 2.34 1.09 -2.61
C ALA A 57 3.31 0.38 -3.56
N GLY A 58 4.51 0.06 -3.09
CA GLY A 58 5.56 -0.47 -3.95
C GLY A 58 5.30 -1.88 -4.46
N ILE A 59 4.81 -2.79 -3.62
CA ILE A 59 4.48 -4.16 -4.09
C ILE A 59 3.31 -4.13 -5.09
N SER A 60 2.33 -3.24 -4.88
CA SER A 60 1.25 -3.07 -5.86
C SER A 60 1.77 -2.54 -7.20
N VAL A 61 2.65 -1.53 -7.18
CA VAL A 61 3.27 -1.00 -8.40
C VAL A 61 4.07 -2.08 -9.11
N ALA A 62 4.91 -2.82 -8.39
CA ALA A 62 5.72 -3.90 -8.97
C ALA A 62 4.85 -4.97 -9.63
N TRP A 63 3.77 -5.41 -8.96
CA TRP A 63 2.81 -6.34 -9.55
C TRP A 63 2.22 -5.81 -10.85
N HIS A 64 1.73 -4.57 -10.85
CA HIS A 64 1.10 -4.00 -12.05
C HIS A 64 2.12 -3.68 -13.16
N LEU A 65 3.35 -3.29 -12.86
CA LEU A 65 4.41 -3.16 -13.86
C LEU A 65 4.64 -4.50 -14.57
N LEU A 66 4.73 -5.60 -13.81
CA LEU A 66 4.89 -6.94 -14.38
C LEU A 66 3.63 -7.37 -15.15
N LYS A 67 2.43 -7.05 -14.66
CA LYS A 67 1.16 -7.52 -15.23
C LYS A 67 0.78 -6.78 -16.51
N GLU A 68 0.91 -5.45 -16.51
CA GLU A 68 0.43 -4.54 -17.56
C GLU A 68 1.48 -4.29 -18.64
N CYS A 69 2.76 -4.66 -18.40
CA CYS A 69 3.79 -4.59 -19.43
C CYS A 69 3.39 -5.47 -20.64
N PRO A 70 3.40 -4.93 -21.88
CA PRO A 70 3.08 -5.67 -23.09
C PRO A 70 3.91 -6.96 -23.22
N LYS A 71 3.27 -8.04 -23.69
CA LYS A 71 3.86 -9.39 -23.73
C LYS A 71 5.10 -9.47 -24.62
N GLU A 72 5.20 -8.58 -25.60
CA GLU A 72 6.27 -8.49 -26.57
C GLU A 72 7.57 -7.95 -25.96
N LEU A 73 7.46 -7.23 -24.83
CA LEU A 73 8.56 -6.53 -24.19
C LEU A 73 9.16 -7.34 -23.06
N ARG A 74 10.42 -7.03 -22.76
CA ARG A 74 11.11 -7.54 -21.58
C ARG A 74 11.14 -6.47 -20.50
N ILE A 75 10.96 -6.88 -19.25
CA ILE A 75 10.93 -5.97 -18.10
C ILE A 75 11.68 -6.58 -16.92
N SER A 76 12.46 -5.75 -16.22
CA SER A 76 13.10 -6.06 -14.95
C SER A 76 12.66 -5.03 -13.93
N VAL A 77 12.16 -5.49 -12.79
CA VAL A 77 11.73 -4.63 -11.68
C VAL A 77 12.59 -4.90 -10.46
N ASP A 78 13.38 -3.92 -10.04
CA ASP A 78 14.19 -4.01 -8.83
C ASP A 78 13.49 -3.23 -7.70
N ILE A 79 13.08 -3.94 -6.64
CA ILE A 79 12.39 -3.37 -5.48
C ILE A 79 13.43 -3.14 -4.39
N TYR A 80 13.67 -1.88 -4.03
CA TYR A 80 14.62 -1.51 -2.99
C TYR A 80 13.92 -1.31 -1.65
N ASP A 81 14.30 -2.06 -0.63
CA ASP A 81 13.83 -1.85 0.74
C ASP A 81 14.84 -2.38 1.75
N GLU A 82 15.30 -1.53 2.67
CA GLU A 82 16.30 -1.88 3.68
C GLU A 82 15.83 -2.94 4.69
N THR A 83 14.53 -2.98 5.00
CA THR A 83 13.95 -3.92 5.98
C THR A 83 13.39 -5.16 5.29
N GLY A 84 12.85 -4.98 4.08
CA GLY A 84 12.21 -6.01 3.28
C GLY A 84 10.69 -5.85 3.22
N ILE A 85 10.03 -6.86 2.65
CA ILE A 85 8.58 -6.84 2.37
C ILE A 85 7.77 -6.52 3.63
N GLY A 86 6.98 -5.45 3.58
CA GLY A 86 6.09 -5.05 4.67
C GLY A 86 6.78 -4.46 5.90
N GLY A 87 8.10 -4.23 5.89
CA GLY A 87 8.86 -3.80 7.07
C GLY A 87 8.50 -2.42 7.66
N GLY A 88 7.69 -1.62 6.97
CA GLY A 88 7.17 -0.34 7.44
C GLY A 88 5.74 -0.39 7.97
N ALA A 89 5.06 0.77 7.96
CA ALA A 89 3.68 0.90 8.45
C ALA A 89 2.65 0.00 7.74
N SER A 90 2.97 -0.51 6.54
CA SER A 90 2.07 -1.42 5.81
C SER A 90 1.92 -2.76 6.52
N GLY A 91 3.03 -3.40 6.93
CA GLY A 91 3.01 -4.69 7.64
C GLY A 91 2.42 -4.61 9.04
N VAL A 92 2.48 -3.44 9.68
CA VAL A 92 1.93 -3.22 11.04
C VAL A 92 0.43 -2.90 11.05
N SER A 93 -0.17 -2.59 9.90
CA SER A 93 -1.56 -2.08 9.85
C SER A 93 -2.60 -3.04 10.46
N GLY A 94 -3.75 -2.51 10.88
CA GLY A 94 -4.79 -3.29 11.55
C GLY A 94 -5.58 -4.25 10.65
N GLY A 95 -5.34 -4.28 9.33
CA GLY A 95 -5.95 -5.26 8.43
C GLY A 95 -7.43 -5.06 8.11
N LEU A 96 -8.12 -4.10 8.73
CA LEU A 96 -9.55 -3.88 8.53
C LEU A 96 -9.83 -3.25 7.16
N LEU A 97 -10.50 -4.01 6.29
CA LEU A 97 -10.69 -3.68 4.89
C LEU A 97 -12.18 -3.54 4.55
N HIS A 98 -12.56 -2.32 4.16
CA HIS A 98 -13.89 -1.94 3.67
C HIS A 98 -13.79 -0.60 2.90
N PRO A 99 -14.70 -0.28 1.97
CA PRO A 99 -14.59 0.92 1.11
C PRO A 99 -15.25 2.18 1.68
N TYR A 100 -15.53 2.23 2.99
CA TYR A 100 -16.36 3.27 3.60
C TYR A 100 -15.56 4.21 4.51
N SER A 101 -16.01 5.46 4.56
CA SER A 101 -15.58 6.45 5.54
C SER A 101 -16.08 6.09 6.96
N PRO A 102 -15.57 6.73 8.03
CA PRO A 102 -16.10 6.54 9.39
C PRO A 102 -17.61 6.84 9.53
N LYS A 103 -18.19 7.60 8.60
CA LYS A 103 -19.62 7.95 8.56
C LYS A 103 -20.42 7.03 7.63
N GLY A 104 -19.86 5.91 7.18
CA GLY A 104 -20.54 4.94 6.30
C GLY A 104 -20.64 5.35 4.83
N LYS A 105 -20.26 6.58 4.46
CA LYS A 105 -20.23 7.02 3.05
C LYS A 105 -19.13 6.30 2.26
N LEU A 106 -19.42 5.89 1.03
CA LEU A 106 -18.42 5.35 0.09
C LEU A 106 -17.26 6.35 -0.11
N LEU A 107 -16.03 5.85 -0.07
CA LEU A 107 -14.82 6.65 -0.27
C LEU A 107 -14.66 7.07 -1.75
N TRP A 108 -13.79 8.04 -2.00
CA TRP A 108 -13.45 8.49 -3.35
C TRP A 108 -12.91 7.32 -4.18
N HIS A 109 -13.50 7.05 -5.35
CA HIS A 109 -13.31 5.82 -6.13
C HIS A 109 -13.32 4.54 -5.29
N GLY A 110 -14.15 4.50 -4.25
CA GLY A 110 -14.20 3.37 -3.32
C GLY A 110 -14.60 2.05 -4.00
N ALA A 111 -15.40 2.10 -5.07
CA ALA A 111 -15.81 0.92 -5.82
C ALA A 111 -14.65 0.30 -6.62
N GLU A 112 -13.87 1.13 -7.31
CA GLU A 112 -12.70 0.73 -8.09
C GLU A 112 -11.58 0.24 -7.17
N CYS A 113 -11.33 0.96 -6.08
CA CYS A 113 -10.36 0.56 -5.07
C CYS A 113 -10.74 -0.78 -4.44
N TRP A 114 -12.01 -0.96 -4.08
CA TRP A 114 -12.51 -2.24 -3.57
C TRP A 114 -12.27 -3.37 -4.55
N ARG A 115 -12.72 -3.21 -5.80
CA ARG A 115 -12.60 -4.23 -6.85
C ARG A 115 -11.16 -4.65 -7.10
N GLU A 116 -10.24 -3.70 -7.30
CA GLU A 116 -8.83 -4.03 -7.54
C GLU A 116 -8.15 -4.59 -6.28
N CYS A 117 -8.55 -4.14 -5.07
CA CYS A 117 -8.02 -4.72 -3.83
C CYS A 117 -8.41 -6.19 -3.69
N LEU A 118 -9.67 -6.55 -3.98
CA LEU A 118 -10.13 -7.94 -4.00
C LEU A 118 -9.36 -8.78 -5.03
N GLU A 119 -9.10 -8.23 -6.22
CA GLU A 119 -8.29 -8.90 -7.24
C GLU A 119 -6.88 -9.22 -6.72
N LEU A 120 -6.19 -8.25 -6.10
CA LEU A 120 -4.84 -8.49 -5.58
C LEU A 120 -4.82 -9.43 -4.37
N LEU A 121 -5.87 -9.44 -3.54
CA LEU A 121 -6.02 -10.44 -2.48
C LEU A 121 -6.13 -11.85 -3.06
N ASN A 122 -6.94 -12.04 -4.10
CA ASN A 122 -7.08 -13.32 -4.78
C ASN A 122 -5.76 -13.77 -5.44
N VAL A 123 -5.02 -12.85 -6.05
CA VAL A 123 -3.67 -13.11 -6.59
C VAL A 123 -2.72 -13.59 -5.49
N ALA A 124 -2.69 -12.90 -4.34
CA ALA A 124 -1.84 -13.27 -3.21
C ALA A 124 -2.22 -14.64 -2.63
N GLU A 125 -3.51 -14.92 -2.40
CA GLU A 125 -3.99 -16.22 -1.92
C GLU A 125 -3.65 -17.36 -2.89
N THR A 126 -3.78 -17.13 -4.20
CA THR A 126 -3.42 -18.11 -5.24
C THR A 126 -1.92 -18.43 -5.21
N ALA A 127 -1.08 -17.40 -5.10
CA ALA A 127 0.37 -17.56 -5.02
C ALA A 127 0.80 -18.32 -3.77
N ALA A 128 0.22 -17.98 -2.61
CA ALA A 128 0.46 -18.70 -1.35
C ALA A 128 0.05 -20.17 -1.42
N SER A 129 -1.12 -20.47 -2.00
CA SER A 129 -1.61 -21.85 -2.13
C SER A 129 -0.72 -22.72 -3.03
N SER A 130 -0.02 -22.11 -3.98
CA SER A 130 0.84 -22.80 -4.94
C SER A 130 2.29 -22.97 -4.47
N GLY A 131 2.68 -22.34 -3.35
CA GLY A 131 4.08 -22.03 -3.09
C GLY A 131 4.53 -22.00 -1.62
N TYR A 132 3.87 -22.71 -0.70
CA TYR A 132 4.46 -22.97 0.62
C TYR A 132 5.24 -24.31 0.63
N PRO A 133 6.55 -24.35 0.31
CA PRO A 133 7.42 -25.21 1.08
C PRO A 133 7.46 -24.63 2.50
N SER A 134 7.42 -25.50 3.52
CA SER A 134 7.58 -25.14 4.93
C SER A 134 8.80 -24.24 5.13
N ALA A 135 8.61 -22.93 5.16
CA ALA A 135 9.65 -22.01 5.58
C ALA A 135 9.95 -22.33 7.04
N GLU A 136 11.21 -22.63 7.33
CA GLU A 136 11.74 -22.77 8.68
C GLU A 136 11.17 -21.66 9.56
N LYS A 137 10.59 -22.05 10.69
CA LYS A 137 10.07 -21.15 11.72
C LYS A 137 11.20 -20.24 12.18
N GLY A 138 11.35 -19.07 11.55
CA GLY A 138 12.00 -17.94 12.18
C GLY A 138 11.10 -17.46 13.32
N ASP A 139 11.63 -17.42 14.54
CA ASP A 139 10.98 -17.12 15.84
C ASP A 139 10.17 -15.80 15.92
N TYR A 140 10.06 -15.03 14.84
CA TYR A 140 9.41 -13.72 14.83
C TYR A 140 7.91 -13.74 14.44
N ASN A 141 7.34 -14.91 14.08
CA ASN A 141 6.02 -14.98 13.44
C ASN A 141 4.95 -15.82 14.17
N GLU A 142 5.24 -16.45 15.32
CA GLU A 142 4.22 -17.24 16.05
C GLU A 142 3.11 -16.39 16.69
N TYR A 143 3.29 -15.06 16.76
CA TYR A 143 2.32 -14.15 17.39
C TYR A 143 1.24 -13.61 16.43
N PHE A 144 1.43 -13.73 15.11
CA PHE A 144 0.48 -13.25 14.11
C PHE A 144 -0.28 -14.45 13.54
N GLY A 145 -1.59 -14.54 13.78
CA GLY A 145 -2.41 -15.68 13.39
C GLY A 145 -2.19 -16.13 11.93
N ASN A 146 -2.33 -17.43 11.69
CA ASN A 146 -1.98 -18.10 10.42
C ASN A 146 -2.91 -17.78 9.23
N PHE A 147 -3.81 -16.80 9.33
CA PHE A 147 -4.71 -16.43 8.24
C PHE A 147 -4.11 -15.28 7.42
N MET A 148 -4.30 -15.33 6.09
CA MET A 148 -4.04 -14.17 5.24
C MET A 148 -5.27 -13.26 5.16
N VAL A 149 -6.45 -13.84 4.91
CA VAL A 149 -7.73 -13.11 4.80
C VAL A 149 -8.81 -13.81 5.60
N ARG A 150 -9.41 -13.08 6.54
CA ARG A 150 -10.56 -13.52 7.34
C ARG A 150 -11.82 -12.81 6.83
N ARG A 151 -12.66 -13.59 6.15
CA ARG A 151 -13.94 -13.15 5.56
C ARG A 151 -15.09 -13.37 6.53
N ARG A 152 -15.07 -12.65 7.66
CA ARG A 152 -16.08 -12.74 8.72
C ARG A 152 -16.84 -11.43 8.94
N GLY A 153 -16.65 -10.45 8.05
CA GLY A 153 -17.27 -9.15 8.15
C GLY A 153 -16.63 -8.24 9.20
N ILE A 154 -17.16 -7.02 9.25
CA ILE A 154 -16.87 -6.03 10.28
C ILE A 154 -18.21 -5.60 10.89
N LEU A 155 -18.24 -5.38 12.20
CA LEU A 155 -19.39 -4.85 12.92
C LEU A 155 -19.02 -3.49 13.54
N ARG A 156 -19.85 -2.48 13.32
CA ARG A 156 -19.67 -1.13 13.88
C ARG A 156 -20.86 -0.77 14.77
N PRO A 157 -20.72 -0.90 16.10
CA PRO A 157 -21.72 -0.39 17.03
C PRO A 157 -21.96 1.11 16.82
N ALA A 158 -23.23 1.53 16.84
CA ALA A 158 -23.54 2.95 16.80
C ALA A 158 -23.35 3.55 18.19
N THR A 159 -22.36 4.44 18.33
CA THR A 159 -22.01 5.07 19.60
C THR A 159 -22.33 6.57 19.63
N ASN A 160 -22.68 7.17 18.49
CA ASN A 160 -22.89 8.62 18.37
C ASN A 160 -24.21 8.93 17.66
N ALA A 161 -25.18 9.45 18.41
CA ALA A 161 -26.50 9.81 17.92
C ALA A 161 -26.44 10.85 16.80
N LYS A 162 -25.47 11.78 16.83
CA LYS A 162 -25.32 12.82 15.81
C LYS A 162 -24.97 12.29 14.42
N THR A 163 -24.39 11.09 14.34
CA THR A 163 -24.00 10.46 13.08
C THR A 163 -24.91 9.31 12.68
N LEU A 164 -25.88 8.94 13.52
CA LEU A 164 -26.72 7.75 13.33
C LEU A 164 -27.55 7.84 12.05
N ASP A 165 -28.30 8.93 11.88
CA ASP A 165 -29.16 9.13 10.70
C ASP A 165 -28.33 9.15 9.42
N LEU A 166 -27.24 9.92 9.42
CA LEU A 166 -26.33 9.99 8.28
C LEU A 166 -25.73 8.63 7.92
N MET A 167 -25.34 7.82 8.91
CA MET A 167 -24.82 6.48 8.66
C MET A 167 -25.89 5.54 8.12
N SER A 168 -27.12 5.64 8.62
CA SER A 168 -28.26 4.86 8.14
C SER A 168 -28.63 5.21 6.71
N ASP A 169 -28.62 6.50 6.35
CA ASP A 169 -28.83 6.96 4.99
C ASP A 169 -27.71 6.50 4.03
N ASN A 170 -26.46 6.54 4.49
CA ASN A 170 -25.34 6.04 3.71
C ASN A 170 -25.38 4.51 3.52
N ALA A 171 -25.86 3.76 4.53
CA ALA A 171 -26.00 2.31 4.44
C ALA A 171 -26.99 1.90 3.33
N ARG A 172 -28.05 2.68 3.11
CA ARG A 172 -29.00 2.46 1.98
C ARG A 172 -28.36 2.64 0.61
N ASN A 173 -27.28 3.42 0.52
CA ASN A 173 -26.56 3.73 -0.71
C ASN A 173 -25.17 3.07 -0.73
N CYS A 174 -25.04 1.92 -0.08
CA CYS A 174 -23.79 1.17 -0.02
C CYS A 174 -23.44 0.51 -1.37
N LEU A 175 -22.18 0.12 -1.51
CA LEU A 175 -21.67 -0.62 -2.65
C LEU A 175 -22.25 -2.04 -2.63
N ALA A 176 -22.86 -2.49 -3.73
CA ALA A 176 -23.47 -3.82 -3.83
C ALA A 176 -22.48 -4.97 -3.53
N SER A 177 -21.19 -4.80 -3.86
CA SER A 177 -20.14 -5.79 -3.58
C SER A 177 -19.55 -5.71 -2.17
N CYS A 178 -20.06 -4.81 -1.31
CA CYS A 178 -19.68 -4.70 0.10
C CYS A 178 -20.83 -4.08 0.90
N LEU A 179 -21.94 -4.81 1.10
CA LEU A 179 -23.15 -4.29 1.72
C LEU A 179 -22.92 -3.72 3.14
N VAL A 180 -23.77 -2.77 3.52
CA VAL A 180 -23.88 -2.25 4.89
C VAL A 180 -25.32 -2.43 5.35
N GLU A 181 -25.50 -3.26 6.38
CA GLU A 181 -26.80 -3.58 6.95
C GLU A 181 -26.93 -2.93 8.33
N THR A 182 -28.03 -2.24 8.58
CA THR A 182 -28.37 -1.81 9.94
C THR A 182 -29.04 -2.97 10.65
N ILE A 183 -28.45 -3.41 11.76
CA ILE A 183 -28.96 -4.50 12.58
C ILE A 183 -29.26 -4.02 13.99
N ASP A 184 -30.22 -4.67 14.64
CA ASP A 184 -30.60 -4.38 16.03
C ASP A 184 -29.64 -5.03 17.04
N ARG A 185 -29.95 -4.83 18.32
CA ARG A 185 -29.19 -5.38 19.44
C ARG A 185 -29.11 -6.90 19.40
N ASP A 186 -30.22 -7.59 19.16
CA ASP A 186 -30.29 -9.05 19.26
C ASP A 186 -29.47 -9.69 18.13
N ALA A 187 -29.64 -9.20 16.90
CA ALA A 187 -28.82 -9.63 15.76
C ALA A 187 -27.33 -9.37 15.99
N ALA A 188 -26.96 -8.22 16.54
CA ALA A 188 -25.56 -7.90 16.84
C ALA A 188 -24.98 -8.79 17.94
N GLN A 189 -25.74 -9.07 19.01
CA GLN A 189 -25.29 -9.92 20.12
C GLN A 189 -25.25 -11.40 19.75
N ASN A 190 -26.04 -11.84 18.77
CA ASN A 190 -25.91 -13.16 18.16
C ASN A 190 -24.57 -13.33 17.42
N LEU A 191 -24.05 -12.27 16.79
CA LEU A 191 -22.73 -12.29 16.13
C LEU A 191 -21.58 -12.17 17.12
N VAL A 192 -21.73 -11.29 18.12
CA VAL A 192 -20.73 -11.03 19.17
C VAL A 192 -21.44 -10.96 20.52
N PRO A 193 -21.40 -12.04 21.33
CA PRO A 193 -21.99 -12.05 22.65
C PRO A 193 -21.46 -10.90 23.53
N ASN A 194 -22.33 -10.37 24.40
CA ASN A 194 -22.03 -9.27 25.31
C ASN A 194 -21.60 -7.95 24.65
N LEU A 195 -21.79 -7.78 23.34
CA LEU A 195 -21.55 -6.50 22.68
C LEU A 195 -22.46 -5.42 23.27
N CYS A 196 -21.88 -4.26 23.57
CA CYS A 196 -22.59 -3.08 24.05
C CYS A 196 -23.04 -2.22 22.86
N LEU A 197 -24.33 -1.91 22.79
CA LEU A 197 -24.93 -1.06 21.75
C LEU A 197 -25.66 0.12 22.40
N PRO A 198 -24.97 1.25 22.67
CA PRO A 198 -25.56 2.41 23.35
C PRO A 198 -26.82 2.96 22.67
N LEU A 199 -26.91 2.82 21.35
CA LEU A 199 -28.03 3.29 20.53
C LEU A 199 -28.90 2.15 19.99
N ASN A 200 -28.82 0.95 20.60
CA ASN A 200 -29.59 -0.25 20.20
C ASN A 200 -29.43 -0.68 18.73
N CYS A 201 -28.38 -0.23 18.05
CA CYS A 201 -28.14 -0.57 16.65
C CYS A 201 -26.64 -0.65 16.33
N ALA A 202 -26.33 -1.46 15.33
CA ALA A 202 -25.01 -1.57 14.74
C ALA A 202 -25.11 -1.61 13.21
N PHE A 203 -23.99 -1.31 12.56
CA PHE A 203 -23.83 -1.46 11.12
C PHE A 203 -22.97 -2.69 10.85
N SER A 204 -23.54 -3.69 10.20
CA SER A 204 -22.87 -4.91 9.78
C SER A 204 -22.36 -4.77 8.35
N PHE A 205 -21.12 -5.17 8.14
CA PHE A 205 -20.42 -5.14 6.86
C PHE A 205 -20.03 -6.58 6.50
N PRO A 206 -20.97 -7.44 6.10
CA PRO A 206 -20.70 -8.88 5.93
C PRO A 206 -19.61 -9.17 4.90
N GLY A 207 -19.50 -8.33 3.85
CA GLY A 207 -18.45 -8.44 2.83
C GLY A 207 -17.10 -7.82 3.21
N ALA A 208 -17.00 -7.11 4.34
CA ALA A 208 -15.75 -6.56 4.81
C ALA A 208 -14.82 -7.64 5.37
N MET A 209 -13.52 -7.36 5.41
CA MET A 209 -12.50 -8.36 5.71
C MET A 209 -11.51 -7.87 6.77
N ASN A 210 -10.90 -8.82 7.46
CA ASN A 210 -9.65 -8.61 8.18
C ASN A 210 -8.53 -9.30 7.42
N VAL A 211 -7.48 -8.57 7.09
CA VAL A 211 -6.32 -9.05 6.31
C VAL A 211 -5.10 -9.01 7.22
N ASN A 212 -4.31 -10.08 7.27
CA ASN A 212 -2.97 -10.03 7.84
C ASN A 212 -2.04 -9.31 6.84
N PRO A 213 -1.63 -8.06 7.09
CA PRO A 213 -0.95 -7.27 6.06
C PRO A 213 0.42 -7.81 5.69
N GLN A 214 1.14 -8.35 6.68
CA GLN A 214 2.48 -8.87 6.47
C GLN A 214 2.44 -10.12 5.58
N LEU A 215 1.57 -11.08 5.90
CA LEU A 215 1.39 -12.29 5.09
C LEU A 215 0.86 -11.95 3.69
N TYR A 216 -0.07 -10.99 3.59
CA TYR A 216 -0.58 -10.52 2.30
C TYR A 216 0.52 -9.95 1.41
N LEU A 217 1.36 -9.04 1.93
CA LEU A 217 2.44 -8.43 1.15
C LEU A 217 3.50 -9.44 0.72
N GLN A 218 3.85 -10.38 1.60
CA GLN A 218 4.78 -11.48 1.27
C GLN A 218 4.21 -12.36 0.16
N ALA A 219 2.93 -12.74 0.25
CA ALA A 219 2.27 -13.55 -0.76
C ALA A 219 2.07 -12.81 -2.09
N LEU A 220 1.81 -11.50 -2.06
CA LEU A 220 1.73 -10.69 -3.28
C LEU A 220 3.11 -10.54 -3.94
N PHE A 221 4.19 -10.42 -3.17
CA PHE A 221 5.54 -10.47 -3.72
C PHE A 221 5.88 -11.84 -4.32
N LEU A 222 5.47 -12.94 -3.67
CA LEU A 222 5.56 -14.28 -4.24
C LEU A 222 4.80 -14.38 -5.58
N ALA A 223 3.63 -13.73 -5.70
CA ALA A 223 2.91 -13.66 -6.96
C ALA A 223 3.72 -12.93 -8.05
N CYS A 224 4.43 -11.85 -7.72
CA CYS A 224 5.36 -11.19 -8.63
C CYS A 224 6.45 -12.17 -9.11
N GLN A 225 7.05 -12.93 -8.20
CA GLN A 225 8.08 -13.92 -8.54
C GLN A 225 7.52 -15.03 -9.44
N ASN A 226 6.33 -15.56 -9.14
CA ASN A 226 5.68 -16.57 -9.98
C ASN A 226 5.37 -16.03 -11.39
N SER A 227 4.91 -14.79 -11.49
CA SER A 227 4.69 -14.09 -12.77
C SER A 227 5.99 -13.93 -13.57
N ALA A 228 7.11 -13.66 -12.89
CA ALA A 228 8.42 -13.60 -13.51
C ALA A 228 8.91 -14.97 -13.98
N SER A 229 8.87 -16.00 -13.12
CA SER A 229 9.31 -17.36 -13.44
C SER A 229 8.54 -17.98 -14.61
N THR A 230 7.25 -17.71 -14.72
CA THR A 230 6.39 -18.23 -15.82
C THR A 230 6.56 -17.46 -17.13
N SER A 231 7.33 -16.37 -17.15
CA SER A 231 7.48 -15.50 -18.32
C SER A 231 8.53 -15.96 -19.34
N LEU A 232 9.16 -17.12 -19.14
CA LEU A 232 10.24 -17.64 -19.99
C LEU A 232 11.39 -16.62 -20.15
N GLY A 233 11.76 -15.94 -19.06
CA GLY A 233 12.84 -14.95 -19.02
C GLY A 233 12.47 -13.57 -19.58
N ARG A 234 11.19 -13.31 -19.90
CA ARG A 234 10.74 -11.98 -20.35
C ARG A 234 10.56 -10.99 -19.20
N LYS A 235 10.29 -11.49 -18.00
CA LYS A 235 10.04 -10.68 -16.80
C LYS A 235 11.01 -11.10 -15.72
N ASN A 236 11.57 -10.13 -15.02
CA ASN A 236 12.38 -10.34 -13.83
C ASN A 236 11.89 -9.43 -12.69
N VAL A 237 11.99 -9.92 -11.46
CA VAL A 237 11.71 -9.13 -10.26
C VAL A 237 12.71 -9.49 -9.16
N THR A 238 13.34 -8.48 -8.58
CA THR A 238 14.37 -8.65 -7.54
C THR A 238 14.00 -7.82 -6.31
N LEU A 239 14.15 -8.39 -5.12
CA LEU A 239 14.17 -7.61 -3.88
C LEU A 239 15.63 -7.28 -3.55
N VAL A 240 15.96 -6.00 -3.54
CA VAL A 240 17.28 -5.46 -3.19
C VAL A 240 17.20 -4.91 -1.77
N LYS A 241 17.80 -5.61 -0.81
CA LYS A 241 17.86 -5.17 0.59
C LYS A 241 18.88 -4.04 0.79
N LYS A 242 18.53 -2.84 0.37
CA LYS A 242 19.40 -1.65 0.39
C LYS A 242 18.56 -0.38 0.59
N SER A 243 19.08 0.57 1.36
CA SER A 243 18.56 1.94 1.42
C SER A 243 19.06 2.78 0.23
N ILE A 244 18.25 3.73 -0.21
CA ILE A 244 18.61 4.70 -1.25
C ILE A 244 18.45 6.09 -0.64
N ASP A 245 19.56 6.82 -0.53
CA ASP A 245 19.60 8.14 0.13
C ASP A 245 19.46 9.29 -0.87
N ASP A 246 19.85 9.07 -2.13
CA ASP A 246 19.65 9.99 -3.24
C ASP A 246 19.14 9.23 -4.47
N VAL A 247 17.97 9.61 -4.98
CA VAL A 247 17.39 8.96 -6.17
C VAL A 247 18.20 9.21 -7.44
N LEU A 248 18.99 10.27 -7.49
CA LEU A 248 19.81 10.58 -8.66
C LEU A 248 20.95 9.56 -8.84
N GLU A 249 21.27 8.76 -7.82
CA GLU A 249 22.21 7.63 -7.97
C GLU A 249 21.70 6.55 -8.93
N LEU A 250 20.38 6.54 -9.19
CA LEU A 250 19.71 5.59 -10.08
C LEU A 250 19.48 6.17 -11.50
N GLU A 251 19.86 7.43 -11.75
CA GLU A 251 19.69 8.08 -13.05
C GLU A 251 20.54 7.39 -14.13
N GLY A 252 19.93 7.10 -15.27
CA GLY A 252 20.58 6.40 -16.39
C GLY A 252 20.70 4.87 -16.22
N GLU A 253 20.50 4.32 -15.01
CA GLU A 253 20.43 2.87 -14.81
C GLU A 253 19.03 2.30 -15.10
N TYR A 254 18.00 3.09 -14.81
CA TYR A 254 16.59 2.71 -14.92
C TYR A 254 15.84 3.63 -15.89
N ASP A 255 14.89 3.08 -16.65
CA ASP A 255 13.98 3.86 -17.50
C ASP A 255 13.03 4.71 -16.63
N ALA A 256 12.60 4.18 -15.48
CA ALA A 256 11.92 4.98 -14.45
C ALA A 256 12.12 4.43 -13.02
N VAL A 257 12.00 5.34 -12.05
CA VAL A 257 12.07 5.07 -10.62
C VAL A 257 10.75 5.49 -9.97
N VAL A 258 10.10 4.59 -9.23
CA VAL A 258 8.85 4.86 -8.50
C VAL A 258 9.11 4.87 -7.00
N ILE A 259 8.97 6.04 -6.39
CA ILE A 259 9.28 6.30 -4.98
C ILE A 259 8.05 6.01 -4.12
N CYS A 260 8.11 4.92 -3.36
CA CYS A 260 7.04 4.37 -2.52
C CYS A 260 7.45 4.27 -1.02
N LEU A 261 8.33 5.16 -0.56
CA LEU A 261 9.00 5.09 0.75
C LEU A 261 8.12 5.43 1.97
N GLY A 262 6.83 5.67 1.78
CA GLY A 262 5.92 6.02 2.88
C GLY A 262 6.40 7.27 3.64
N SER A 263 6.54 7.17 4.97
CA SER A 263 7.03 8.28 5.80
C SER A 263 8.53 8.56 5.61
N LYS A 264 9.31 7.59 5.11
CA LYS A 264 10.76 7.74 4.92
C LYS A 264 11.13 8.54 3.68
N VAL A 265 10.16 8.95 2.86
CA VAL A 265 10.41 9.83 1.70
C VAL A 265 11.05 11.16 2.10
N ASP A 266 10.89 11.59 3.36
CA ASP A 266 11.50 12.81 3.88
C ASP A 266 13.02 12.70 4.07
N PHE A 267 13.57 11.48 4.14
CA PHE A 267 15.02 11.24 4.19
C PHE A 267 15.67 11.24 2.82
N LEU A 268 14.88 11.22 1.75
CA LEU A 268 15.39 11.12 0.40
C LEU A 268 15.88 12.49 -0.09
N THR A 269 17.16 12.56 -0.42
CA THR A 269 17.79 13.78 -0.97
C THR A 269 16.99 14.29 -2.16
N GLY A 270 16.76 15.59 -2.19
CA GLY A 270 15.93 16.22 -3.23
C GLY A 270 14.43 16.17 -2.99
N LEU A 271 13.90 15.36 -2.06
CA LEU A 271 12.47 15.35 -1.67
C LEU A 271 12.19 15.74 -0.22
N THR A 272 13.21 15.82 0.65
CA THR A 272 13.10 16.31 2.03
C THR A 272 12.31 17.61 2.13
N GLY A 273 11.22 17.61 2.91
CA GLY A 273 10.34 18.75 3.13
C GLY A 273 9.56 19.23 1.90
N LYS A 274 9.65 18.56 0.74
CA LYS A 274 9.04 19.03 -0.52
C LYS A 274 7.64 18.47 -0.78
N LEU A 275 7.28 17.35 -0.16
CA LEU A 275 5.96 16.73 -0.26
C LEU A 275 5.07 17.17 0.91
N PRO A 276 3.78 17.48 0.69
CA PRO A 276 2.87 17.94 1.74
C PRO A 276 2.37 16.79 2.64
N LEU A 277 3.28 15.95 3.12
CA LEU A 277 2.97 14.81 3.98
C LEU A 277 3.11 15.20 5.45
N ARG A 278 2.28 14.59 6.30
CA ARG A 278 2.36 14.69 7.76
C ARG A 278 2.60 13.31 8.32
N THR A 279 3.45 13.20 9.33
CA THR A 279 3.66 11.91 10.00
C THR A 279 2.61 11.68 11.08
N CYS A 280 2.16 10.44 11.22
CA CYS A 280 1.31 10.02 12.33
C CYS A 280 1.67 8.60 12.77
N ARG A 281 2.27 8.47 13.95
CA ARG A 281 2.57 7.18 14.56
C ARG A 281 1.30 6.60 15.15
N GLY A 282 1.09 5.31 14.93
CA GLY A 282 -0.01 4.56 15.52
C GLY A 282 0.52 3.28 16.16
N VAL A 283 0.25 3.12 17.45
CA VAL A 283 0.53 1.91 18.21
C VAL A 283 -0.68 0.99 18.15
N ILE A 284 -0.43 -0.29 17.93
CA ILE A 284 -1.39 -1.38 17.93
C ILE A 284 -0.95 -2.39 18.98
N THR A 285 -1.88 -2.80 19.84
CA THR A 285 -1.63 -3.78 20.90
C THR A 285 -2.17 -5.14 20.48
N HIS A 286 -1.41 -6.19 20.73
CA HIS A 286 -1.84 -7.58 20.64
C HIS A 286 -2.38 -8.04 21.98
N LEU A 287 -3.61 -8.54 21.97
CA LEU A 287 -4.27 -9.11 23.14
C LEU A 287 -4.53 -10.61 22.92
N GLN A 288 -4.36 -11.38 23.99
CA GLN A 288 -4.56 -12.81 24.04
C GLN A 288 -5.55 -13.20 25.14
N LEU A 289 -6.48 -14.07 24.79
CA LEU A 289 -7.46 -14.56 25.75
C LEU A 289 -6.91 -15.80 26.49
N PRO A 290 -6.94 -15.84 27.84
CA PRO A 290 -6.50 -17.01 28.61
C PRO A 290 -7.25 -18.29 28.23
N GLU A 291 -6.56 -19.44 28.29
CA GLU A 291 -7.15 -20.74 27.91
C GLU A 291 -8.44 -21.09 28.66
N SER A 292 -8.51 -20.70 29.94
CA SER A 292 -9.67 -20.94 30.80
C SER A 292 -10.92 -20.13 30.43
N ALA A 293 -10.78 -19.05 29.67
CA ALA A 293 -11.91 -18.20 29.26
C ALA A 293 -12.56 -18.73 27.97
N ARG A 294 -13.86 -18.46 27.83
CA ARG A 294 -14.64 -18.77 26.62
C ARG A 294 -14.11 -17.95 25.44
N GLY A 295 -13.69 -18.63 24.38
CA GLY A 295 -13.15 -17.99 23.18
C GLY A 295 -14.13 -17.03 22.49
N TYR A 296 -13.57 -16.04 21.78
CA TYR A 296 -14.31 -15.22 20.83
C TYR A 296 -14.96 -16.11 19.76
N PRO A 297 -16.19 -15.81 19.29
CA PRO A 297 -16.86 -16.64 18.31
C PRO A 297 -16.03 -16.88 17.04
N ASP A 298 -15.89 -18.14 16.62
CA ASP A 298 -15.08 -18.49 15.43
C ASP A 298 -15.61 -17.84 14.14
N GLY A 299 -16.92 -17.66 14.05
CA GLY A 299 -17.60 -16.92 12.98
C GLY A 299 -17.69 -15.41 13.20
N GLY A 300 -17.22 -14.90 14.34
CA GLY A 300 -17.42 -13.51 14.74
C GLY A 300 -16.67 -12.51 13.86
N PRO A 301 -17.28 -11.34 13.57
CA PRO A 301 -16.68 -10.25 12.82
C PRO A 301 -15.60 -9.53 13.63
N SER A 302 -14.77 -8.73 12.97
CA SER A 302 -13.98 -7.70 13.63
C SER A 302 -14.86 -6.53 14.08
N ILE A 303 -14.46 -5.77 15.08
CA ILE A 303 -15.24 -4.65 15.62
C ILE A 303 -14.58 -3.33 15.22
N LEU A 304 -15.38 -2.41 14.66
CA LEU A 304 -14.92 -1.08 14.26
C LEU A 304 -15.60 -0.01 15.12
N SER A 305 -14.86 0.59 16.05
CA SER A 305 -15.28 1.72 16.89
C SER A 305 -14.13 2.73 17.01
N ASP A 306 -14.12 3.56 18.07
CA ASP A 306 -13.03 4.52 18.33
C ASP A 306 -11.69 3.82 18.61
N ALA A 307 -11.74 2.63 19.25
CA ALA A 307 -10.65 1.66 19.27
C ALA A 307 -11.14 0.39 18.58
N TRP A 308 -10.61 0.12 17.39
CA TRP A 308 -11.00 -1.03 16.61
C TRP A 308 -10.37 -2.32 17.15
N LEU A 309 -11.05 -3.44 16.94
CA LEU A 309 -10.61 -4.80 17.30
C LEU A 309 -10.53 -5.65 16.03
N ALA A 310 -9.32 -5.93 15.57
CA ALA A 310 -9.05 -6.81 14.44
C ALA A 310 -8.86 -8.24 14.93
N VAL A 311 -9.90 -9.05 14.83
CA VAL A 311 -9.94 -10.43 15.33
C VAL A 311 -9.02 -11.32 14.50
N GLN A 312 -8.01 -11.89 15.15
CA GLN A 312 -7.03 -12.78 14.51
C GLN A 312 -7.40 -14.27 14.66
N GLY A 313 -8.27 -14.58 15.64
CA GLY A 313 -8.80 -15.91 15.93
C GLY A 313 -9.64 -15.87 17.20
N SER A 314 -10.06 -17.02 17.72
CA SER A 314 -10.89 -17.10 18.93
C SER A 314 -10.19 -16.62 20.21
N ARG A 315 -8.85 -16.56 20.19
CA ARG A 315 -8.02 -16.19 21.36
C ARG A 315 -6.97 -15.13 21.07
N ASN A 316 -6.93 -14.58 19.87
CA ASN A 316 -5.98 -13.55 19.47
C ASN A 316 -6.72 -12.40 18.78
N LEU A 317 -6.44 -11.17 19.17
CA LEU A 317 -6.91 -9.98 18.47
C LEU A 317 -5.89 -8.85 18.56
N HIS A 318 -5.98 -7.92 17.61
CA HIS A 318 -5.28 -6.65 17.69
C HIS A 318 -6.26 -5.55 18.06
N MET A 319 -5.85 -4.66 18.95
CA MET A 319 -6.59 -3.47 19.33
C MET A 319 -5.81 -2.24 18.87
N GLY A 320 -6.47 -1.31 18.21
CA GLY A 320 -5.78 -0.11 17.76
C GLY A 320 -6.68 1.04 17.33
N SER A 321 -6.10 2.15 16.89
CA SER A 321 -4.69 2.51 17.10
C SER A 321 -4.63 3.87 17.77
N THR A 322 -3.53 4.16 18.46
CA THR A 322 -3.22 5.52 18.90
C THR A 322 -2.93 6.45 17.71
N TRP A 323 -2.84 7.75 17.98
CA TRP A 323 -2.57 8.79 16.97
C TRP A 323 -1.61 9.86 17.50
N GLU A 324 -0.31 9.64 17.30
CA GLU A 324 0.71 10.63 17.62
C GLU A 324 1.14 11.37 16.33
N TRP A 325 0.57 12.56 16.14
CA TRP A 325 0.88 13.43 15.00
C TRP A 325 2.27 14.05 15.11
N GLN A 326 2.89 14.33 13.96
CA GLN A 326 4.24 14.92 13.85
C GLN A 326 5.34 14.07 14.49
N SER A 327 5.05 12.81 14.82
CA SER A 327 6.03 11.87 15.34
C SER A 327 7.19 11.69 14.35
N ARG A 328 8.40 11.60 14.89
CA ARG A 328 9.63 11.26 14.14
C ARG A 328 10.17 9.89 14.55
N ASN A 329 9.37 9.07 15.24
CA ASN A 329 9.75 7.73 15.61
C ASN A 329 9.38 6.74 14.50
N TYR A 330 10.39 6.36 13.70
CA TYR A 330 10.28 5.44 12.57
C TYR A 330 10.40 3.96 12.96
N SER A 331 10.71 3.66 14.23
CA SER A 331 10.87 2.26 14.68
C SER A 331 9.54 1.53 14.70
N SER A 332 9.54 0.25 14.31
CA SER A 332 8.40 -0.64 14.52
C SER A 332 8.23 -1.05 15.97
N ASP A 333 9.30 -0.93 16.75
CA ASP A 333 9.36 -1.37 18.13
C ASP A 333 8.66 -0.36 19.04
N VAL A 334 8.07 -0.89 20.11
CA VAL A 334 7.28 -0.14 21.09
C VAL A 334 7.85 -0.45 22.45
N THR A 335 8.25 0.60 23.19
CA THR A 335 8.77 0.42 24.55
C THR A 335 7.65 0.02 25.51
N ALA A 336 8.00 -0.49 26.69
CA ALA A 336 7.00 -0.85 27.71
C ALA A 336 6.15 0.36 28.13
N GLU A 337 6.76 1.55 28.21
CA GLU A 337 6.07 2.80 28.56
C GLU A 337 5.14 3.27 27.45
N GLU A 338 5.56 3.16 26.18
CA GLU A 338 4.70 3.47 25.04
C GLU A 338 3.52 2.49 24.94
N ALA A 339 3.76 1.20 25.12
CA ALA A 339 2.70 0.18 25.17
C ALA A 339 1.71 0.44 26.31
N SER A 340 2.20 0.80 27.50
CA SER A 340 1.37 1.11 28.66
C SER A 340 0.48 2.32 28.41
N ARG A 341 1.02 3.39 27.80
CA ARG A 341 0.23 4.56 27.39
C ARG A 341 -0.82 4.20 26.34
N ALA A 342 -0.46 3.37 25.35
CA ALA A 342 -1.40 2.93 24.33
C ALA A 342 -2.55 2.11 24.92
N LEU A 343 -2.28 1.20 25.85
CA LEU A 343 -3.32 0.44 26.57
C LEU A 343 -4.23 1.36 27.38
N ALA A 344 -3.67 2.30 28.15
CA ALA A 344 -4.43 3.25 28.95
C ALA A 344 -5.36 4.13 28.08
N GLU A 345 -4.97 4.44 26.84
CA GLU A 345 -5.80 5.19 25.90
C GLU A 345 -6.87 4.31 25.21
N LEU A 346 -6.50 3.11 24.77
CA LEU A 346 -7.32 2.28 23.89
C LEU A 346 -8.29 1.37 24.63
N LEU A 347 -7.88 0.79 25.76
CA LEU A 347 -8.68 -0.19 26.48
C LEU A 347 -10.05 0.37 26.93
N PRO A 348 -10.15 1.59 27.51
CA PRO A 348 -11.45 2.17 27.87
C PRO A 348 -12.38 2.38 26.67
N LYS A 349 -11.82 2.73 25.50
CA LYS A 349 -12.60 2.92 24.25
C LYS A 349 -13.11 1.59 23.72
N ALA A 350 -12.31 0.53 23.82
CA ALA A 350 -12.68 -0.81 23.40
C ALA A 350 -13.72 -1.43 24.37
N SER A 351 -13.53 -1.31 25.68
CA SER A 351 -14.45 -1.88 26.67
C SER A 351 -15.82 -1.22 26.67
N ALA A 352 -15.91 0.06 26.25
CA ALA A 352 -17.18 0.74 26.04
C ALA A 352 -18.09 0.06 25.00
N VAL A 353 -17.53 -0.67 24.03
CA VAL A 353 -18.29 -1.41 23.01
C VAL A 353 -18.25 -2.94 23.18
N TYR A 354 -17.16 -3.48 23.71
CA TYR A 354 -16.97 -4.91 23.96
C TYR A 354 -16.37 -5.12 25.35
N PRO A 355 -17.19 -5.11 26.42
CA PRO A 355 -16.72 -5.18 27.81
C PRO A 355 -15.84 -6.40 28.11
N ASP A 356 -16.11 -7.55 27.47
CA ASP A 356 -15.35 -8.78 27.64
C ASP A 356 -13.86 -8.64 27.25
N ILE A 357 -13.48 -7.55 26.56
CA ILE A 357 -12.07 -7.22 26.26
C ILE A 357 -11.19 -7.14 27.52
N GLU A 358 -11.78 -6.79 28.67
CA GLU A 358 -11.05 -6.68 29.95
C GLU A 358 -10.53 -8.03 30.45
N ASN A 359 -11.09 -9.13 29.95
CA ASN A 359 -10.61 -10.49 30.24
C ASN A 359 -9.39 -10.89 29.39
N TRP A 360 -9.01 -10.08 28.41
CA TRP A 360 -7.88 -10.34 27.52
C TRP A 360 -6.59 -9.78 28.10
N ARG A 361 -5.51 -10.55 27.97
CA ARG A 361 -4.18 -10.19 28.45
C ARG A 361 -3.38 -9.51 27.35
N PHE A 362 -2.61 -8.50 27.72
CA PHE A 362 -1.62 -7.92 26.82
C PHE A 362 -0.53 -8.93 26.49
N ALA A 363 -0.27 -9.11 25.18
CA ALA A 363 0.77 -10.00 24.66
C ALA A 363 1.92 -9.24 23.98
N GLY A 364 1.68 -8.01 23.52
CA GLY A 364 2.71 -7.19 22.90
C GLY A 364 2.15 -5.97 22.19
N ALA A 365 3.03 -5.14 21.64
CA ALA A 365 2.64 -3.98 20.84
C ALA A 365 3.61 -3.77 19.69
N ARG A 366 3.11 -3.18 18.60
CA ARG A 366 3.91 -2.70 17.46
C ARG A 366 3.41 -1.35 17.01
N ALA A 367 4.26 -0.59 16.33
CA ALA A 367 3.90 0.71 15.81
C ALA A 367 4.25 0.88 14.34
N GLY A 368 3.46 1.70 13.65
CA GLY A 368 3.73 2.13 12.29
C GLY A 368 3.71 3.65 12.20
N LEU A 369 4.71 4.23 11.54
CA LEU A 369 4.69 5.66 11.19
C LEU A 369 4.01 5.86 9.83
N ARG A 370 2.82 6.44 9.84
CA ARG A 370 2.03 6.68 8.63
C ARG A 370 2.44 7.99 7.98
N ALA A 371 2.63 7.99 6.67
CA ALA A 371 2.60 9.20 5.86
C ALA A 371 1.15 9.56 5.55
N MET A 372 0.66 10.61 6.21
CA MET A 372 -0.69 11.14 6.03
C MET A 372 -0.68 12.24 4.98
N PRO A 373 -1.53 12.17 3.96
CA PRO A 373 -1.63 13.21 2.94
C PRO A 373 -2.34 14.47 3.49
N PRO A 374 -2.34 15.59 2.74
CA PRO A 374 -3.15 16.74 3.10
C PRO A 374 -4.65 16.39 3.06
N VAL A 375 -5.46 17.16 3.78
CA VAL A 375 -6.92 17.05 3.70
C VAL A 375 -7.40 17.99 2.60
N THR A 376 -8.20 17.47 1.67
CA THR A 376 -8.81 18.24 0.58
C THR A 376 -10.33 18.14 0.65
N SER A 377 -11.04 18.81 -0.26
CA SER A 377 -12.49 18.64 -0.46
C SER A 377 -12.89 17.18 -0.79
N HIS A 378 -11.99 16.41 -1.40
CA HIS A 378 -12.18 14.99 -1.70
C HIS A 378 -11.72 14.06 -0.56
N GLY A 379 -11.31 14.64 0.57
CA GLY A 379 -10.73 13.94 1.70
C GLY A 379 -9.20 13.86 1.65
N SER A 380 -8.64 12.94 2.42
CA SER A 380 -7.20 12.70 2.51
C SER A 380 -6.75 11.71 1.44
N LEU A 381 -6.49 12.19 0.23
CA LEU A 381 -6.10 11.37 -0.91
C LEU A 381 -4.58 11.21 -1.02
N PRO A 382 -4.06 10.03 -1.42
CA PRO A 382 -2.64 9.81 -1.66
C PRO A 382 -2.05 10.73 -2.75
N LEU A 383 -0.73 10.88 -2.74
CA LEU A 383 0.01 11.70 -3.69
C LEU A 383 0.62 10.81 -4.77
N LEU A 384 0.25 11.06 -6.03
CA LEU A 384 0.87 10.45 -7.20
C LEU A 384 1.47 11.53 -8.11
N GLY A 385 2.46 11.17 -8.92
CA GLY A 385 2.92 12.01 -10.03
C GLY A 385 4.42 12.00 -10.27
N CYS A 386 4.82 12.64 -11.37
CA CYS A 386 6.20 12.81 -11.77
C CYS A 386 6.90 13.91 -10.94
N VAL A 387 8.10 13.64 -10.46
CA VAL A 387 8.85 14.51 -9.55
C VAL A 387 10.18 15.00 -10.12
N ASN A 388 10.51 14.75 -11.40
CA ASN A 388 11.77 15.20 -12.03
C ASN A 388 12.12 16.67 -11.70
N LYS A 389 11.14 17.58 -11.87
CA LYS A 389 11.33 19.01 -11.57
C LYS A 389 11.61 19.28 -10.09
N LEU A 390 11.03 18.50 -9.18
CA LEU A 390 11.22 18.67 -7.73
C LEU A 390 12.60 18.23 -7.28
N ILE A 391 13.13 17.15 -7.87
CA ILE A 391 14.43 16.58 -7.51
C ILE A 391 15.59 17.16 -8.33
N GLY A 392 15.31 18.02 -9.32
CA GLY A 392 16.34 18.63 -10.15
C GLY A 392 16.97 17.68 -11.17
N ALA A 393 16.24 16.62 -11.58
CA ALA A 393 16.72 15.70 -12.61
C ALA A 393 16.93 16.46 -13.93
N ALA A 394 18.18 16.52 -14.38
CA ALA A 394 18.61 17.29 -15.54
C ALA A 394 18.49 16.51 -16.86
N GLY A 395 18.42 15.18 -16.79
CA GLY A 395 18.33 14.29 -17.94
C GLY A 395 16.89 13.95 -18.36
N GLU A 396 16.73 13.61 -19.63
CA GLU A 396 15.54 12.90 -20.11
C GLU A 396 15.66 11.38 -19.91
N SER A 397 16.83 10.85 -19.53
CA SER A 397 17.14 9.41 -19.50
C SER A 397 16.27 8.59 -18.52
N SER A 398 15.89 9.17 -17.37
CA SER A 398 15.07 8.50 -16.35
C SER A 398 13.91 9.38 -15.89
N LYS A 399 12.72 8.78 -15.72
CA LYS A 399 11.57 9.45 -15.09
C LYS A 399 11.42 9.02 -13.64
N PHE A 400 11.25 9.99 -12.75
CA PHE A 400 11.06 9.79 -11.33
C PHE A 400 9.62 10.08 -10.96
N TRP A 401 8.99 9.14 -10.28
CA TRP A 401 7.58 9.18 -9.90
C TRP A 401 7.46 9.00 -8.39
N VAL A 402 6.42 9.55 -7.79
CA VAL A 402 6.09 9.33 -6.38
C VAL A 402 4.74 8.65 -6.26
N PHE A 403 4.63 7.68 -5.35
CA PHE A 403 3.37 7.15 -4.84
C PHE A 403 3.45 7.09 -3.31
N ALA A 404 2.93 8.12 -2.66
CA ALA A 404 3.05 8.32 -1.21
C ALA A 404 1.74 8.76 -0.57
N GLY A 405 1.72 8.87 0.77
CA GLY A 405 0.57 9.42 1.48
C GLY A 405 -0.64 8.49 1.55
N LEU A 406 -0.44 7.17 1.61
CA LEU A 406 -1.54 6.19 1.75
C LEU A 406 -2.31 6.31 3.10
N GLY A 407 -1.71 6.94 4.11
CA GLY A 407 -2.34 7.20 5.40
C GLY A 407 -2.93 5.96 6.07
N SER A 408 -4.13 6.09 6.65
CA SER A 408 -4.85 5.00 7.33
C SER A 408 -5.66 4.09 6.40
N ARG A 409 -5.67 4.37 5.10
CA ARG A 409 -6.48 3.63 4.10
C ARG A 409 -5.62 2.95 3.04
N GLY A 410 -4.34 2.74 3.35
CA GLY A 410 -3.37 2.16 2.42
C GLY A 410 -3.78 0.82 1.85
N LEU A 411 -4.31 -0.08 2.68
CA LEU A 411 -4.78 -1.41 2.26
C LEU A 411 -5.94 -1.37 1.26
N LEU A 412 -6.75 -0.31 1.24
CA LEU A 412 -7.83 -0.17 0.26
C LEU A 412 -7.32 0.44 -1.04
N TYR A 413 -6.56 1.54 -0.94
CA TYR A 413 -6.18 2.34 -2.10
C TYR A 413 -5.04 1.75 -2.91
N HIS A 414 -4.16 0.93 -2.31
CA HIS A 414 -2.90 0.55 -2.94
C HIS A 414 -3.07 -0.14 -4.27
N ALA A 415 -4.04 -1.04 -4.40
CA ALA A 415 -4.24 -1.84 -5.61
C ALA A 415 -4.55 -0.97 -6.82
N TRP A 416 -5.64 -0.20 -6.76
CA TRP A 416 -6.05 0.64 -7.89
C TRP A 416 -5.06 1.77 -8.17
N LEU A 417 -4.53 2.42 -7.12
CA LEU A 417 -3.53 3.48 -7.32
C LEU A 417 -2.19 2.95 -7.83
N GLY A 418 -1.78 1.75 -7.42
CA GLY A 418 -0.61 1.06 -7.95
C GLY A 418 -0.76 0.72 -9.43
N LYS A 419 -1.97 0.32 -9.86
CA LYS A 419 -2.32 0.13 -11.27
C LYS A 419 -2.23 1.42 -12.07
N LEU A 420 -2.83 2.51 -11.57
CA LEU A 420 -2.74 3.83 -12.22
C LEU A 420 -1.29 4.29 -12.36
N MET A 421 -0.50 4.15 -11.29
CA MET A 421 0.91 4.51 -11.30
C MET A 421 1.71 3.67 -12.30
N ALA A 422 1.54 2.34 -12.31
CA ALA A 422 2.22 1.47 -13.27
C ALA A 422 1.89 1.82 -14.72
N ASN A 423 0.61 2.11 -15.03
CA ASN A 423 0.19 2.51 -16.37
C ASN A 423 0.81 3.87 -16.79
N ALA A 424 0.80 4.85 -15.88
CA ALA A 424 1.43 6.15 -16.13
C ALA A 424 2.95 6.04 -16.32
N VAL A 425 3.60 5.15 -15.58
CA VAL A 425 5.05 4.88 -15.68
C VAL A 425 5.40 4.17 -16.99
N LEU A 426 4.67 3.11 -17.36
CA LEU A 426 4.90 2.35 -18.61
C LEU A 426 4.65 3.20 -19.86
N SER A 427 3.62 4.05 -19.81
CA SER A 427 3.26 4.95 -20.91
C SER A 427 3.97 6.30 -20.85
N CYS A 428 4.63 6.63 -19.73
CA CYS A 428 5.40 7.86 -19.52
C CYS A 428 4.53 9.13 -19.53
N LYS A 429 3.28 8.98 -19.10
CA LYS A 429 2.21 9.99 -19.24
C LYS A 429 1.55 10.26 -17.89
N GLU A 430 1.91 11.38 -17.27
CA GLU A 430 1.34 11.81 -15.99
C GLU A 430 -0.15 12.16 -16.13
N GLU A 431 -0.58 12.58 -17.32
CA GLU A 431 -1.97 12.93 -17.64
C GLU A 431 -2.96 11.77 -17.49
N GLN A 432 -2.49 10.53 -17.38
CA GLN A 432 -3.33 9.37 -17.08
C GLN A 432 -3.71 9.27 -15.60
N ILE A 433 -3.02 10.00 -14.73
CA ILE A 433 -3.29 10.02 -13.29
C ILE A 433 -4.39 11.07 -13.03
N PRO A 434 -5.49 10.71 -12.32
CA PRO A 434 -6.52 11.65 -11.91
C PRO A 434 -5.95 12.90 -11.24
N SER A 435 -6.49 14.06 -11.61
CA SER A 435 -5.97 15.37 -11.20
C SER A 435 -5.96 15.57 -9.68
N GLU A 436 -6.89 14.92 -8.98
CA GLU A 436 -7.05 14.92 -7.52
C GLU A 436 -5.83 14.32 -6.81
N LEU A 437 -5.10 13.43 -7.49
CA LEU A 437 -3.90 12.77 -6.97
C LEU A 437 -2.61 13.53 -7.32
N THR A 438 -2.66 14.49 -8.27
CA THR A 438 -1.51 15.30 -8.72
C THR A 438 -1.62 16.79 -8.35
N CYS A 439 -2.79 17.24 -7.87
CA CYS A 439 -3.06 18.65 -7.54
C CYS A 439 -2.15 19.23 -6.46
N TRP A 440 -1.55 18.37 -5.62
CA TRP A 440 -0.55 18.75 -4.63
C TRP A 440 0.67 19.46 -5.23
N LYS A 441 0.95 19.27 -6.53
CA LYS A 441 2.01 19.96 -7.27
C LYS A 441 1.69 21.43 -7.55
N LYS A 442 0.39 21.81 -7.55
CA LYS A 442 -0.09 23.17 -7.84
C LYS A 442 -0.15 24.07 -6.60
N ASN A 443 -0.12 23.47 -5.40
CA ASN A 443 -0.27 24.18 -4.13
C ASN A 443 1.09 24.68 -3.58
N LYS A 444 1.99 25.16 -4.44
CA LYS A 444 3.25 25.80 -4.03
C LYS A 444 3.29 27.24 -4.50
#